data_AF-A0A4P5SMD7-F1
#
_entry.id   AF-A0A4P5SMD7-F1
#
_cell.length_a   1.000
_cell.length_b   1.000
_cell.length_c   1.000
_cell.angle_alpha   90.00
_cell.angle_beta   90.00
_cell.angle_gamma   90.00
#
_symmetry.space_group_name_H-M   'P 1'
#
loop_
_entity.id
_entity.type
_entity.pdbx_description
1 polymer ?
#
loop_
_entity_poly.entity_id
_entity_poly.type
_entity_poly.pdbx_seq_one_letter_code
_entity_poly.pdbx_strand_id
1 'polypeptide(L)' 'MYDDFTHEEIMFAAKRLRKARVNAGFVTPAAAFLRFGWDSMTYLQHEDGFRMFDAETAYKYGNAFNVSRDWLLLGKE' A
#
# COMPACT_ATOMS: atom_id res chain seq x y z
N MET A 1 -10.41 -15.02 8.11
CA MET A 1 -10.04 -13.74 8.77
C MET A 1 -8.55 -13.86 9.03
N TYR A 2 -7.70 -12.98 8.51
CA TYR A 2 -6.25 -13.12 8.72
C TYR A 2 -5.94 -12.59 10.12
N ASP A 3 -5.61 -13.49 11.05
CA ASP A 3 -5.48 -13.25 12.49
C ASP A 3 -4.22 -12.45 12.89
N ASP A 4 -3.43 -11.97 11.93
CA ASP A 4 -2.10 -11.40 12.19
C ASP A 4 -2.10 -9.86 12.37
N PHE A 5 -3.13 -9.16 11.89
CA PHE A 5 -3.21 -7.69 11.94
C PHE A 5 -4.59 -7.23 12.39
N THR A 6 -4.60 -6.24 13.28
CA THR A 6 -5.81 -5.55 13.69
C THR A 6 -6.39 -4.72 12.54
N HIS A 7 -7.70 -4.45 12.59
CA HIS A 7 -8.33 -3.56 11.62
C HIS A 7 -7.68 -2.17 11.61
N GLU A 8 -7.26 -1.67 12.77
CA GLU A 8 -6.59 -0.38 12.89
C GLU A 8 -5.24 -0.37 12.14
N GLU A 9 -4.43 -1.41 12.29
CA GLU A 9 -3.16 -1.56 11.56
C GLU A 9 -3.37 -1.61 10.05
N ILE A 10 -4.39 -2.34 9.58
CA ILE A 10 -4.76 -2.39 8.16
C ILE A 10 -5.13 -0.99 7.65
N MET A 11 -5.98 -0.27 8.38
CA MET A 11 -6.39 1.08 8.01
C MET A 11 -5.23 2.07 8.02
N PHE A 12 -4.26 1.93 8.93
CA PHE A 12 -3.07 2.77 8.93
C PHE A 12 -2.11 2.47 7.78
N ALA A 13 -1.88 1.19 7.47
CA ALA A 13 -1.07 0.82 6.31
C ALA A 13 -1.70 1.31 4.99
N ALA A 14 -3.01 1.17 4.85
CA ALA A 14 -3.78 1.70 3.72
C ALA A 14 -3.62 3.23 3.56
N LYS A 15 -3.74 3.99 4.67
CA LYS A 15 -3.50 5.45 4.67
C LYS A 15 -2.08 5.81 4.23
N ARG A 16 -1.07 5.06 4.69
CA ARG A 16 0.33 5.28 4.27
C ARG A 16 0.54 4.96 2.79
N LEU A 17 -0.06 3.88 2.30
CA LEU A 17 -0.02 3.52 0.88
C LEU A 17 -0.63 4.61 0.00
N ARG A 18 -1.79 5.13 0.38
CA ARG A 18 -2.44 6.24 -0.32
C ARG A 18 -1.61 7.51 -0.31
N LYS A 19 -1.03 7.84 0.85
CA LYS A 19 -0.11 8.99 0.98
C LYS A 19 1.10 8.84 0.07
N ALA A 20 1.73 7.66 0.04
CA ALA A 20 2.88 7.38 -0.81
C ALA A 20 2.52 7.53 -2.30
N ARG A 21 1.41 6.96 -2.73
CA ARG A 21 0.92 7.07 -4.12
C ARG A 21 0.75 8.52 -4.54
N VAL A 22 0.06 9.32 -3.73
CA VAL A 22 -0.21 10.73 -4.03
C VAL A 22 1.08 11.54 -4.07
N ASN A 23 2.00 11.33 -3.12
CA ASN A 23 3.30 12.00 -3.08
C ASN A 23 4.19 11.63 -4.27
N ALA A 24 4.06 10.41 -4.81
CA ALA A 24 4.72 9.97 -6.02
C ALA A 24 4.08 10.51 -7.32
N GLY A 25 3.05 11.37 -7.22
CA GLY A 25 2.42 12.05 -8.35
C GLY A 25 1.27 11.28 -9.01
N PHE A 26 0.86 10.13 -8.46
CA PHE A 26 -0.28 9.38 -8.97
C PHE A 26 -1.56 9.84 -8.30
N VAL A 27 -2.34 10.68 -8.97
CA VAL A 27 -3.59 11.25 -8.42
C VAL A 27 -4.65 10.18 -8.14
N THR A 28 -4.75 9.16 -9.00
CA THR A 28 -5.72 8.08 -8.88
C THR A 28 -5.03 6.73 -8.63
N PRO A 29 -5.69 5.78 -7.94
CA PRO A 29 -5.19 4.41 -7.81
C PRO A 29 -4.95 3.75 -9.17
N ALA A 30 -5.83 4.03 -10.14
CA ALA A 30 -5.72 3.55 -11.52
C ALA A 30 -4.43 3.99 -12.20
N ALA A 31 -4.00 5.24 -12.00
CA ALA A 31 -2.74 5.71 -12.55
C ALA A 31 -1.55 4.88 -12.03
N ALA A 32 -1.56 4.47 -10.75
CA ALA A 32 -0.51 3.65 -10.18
C ALA A 32 -0.54 2.21 -10.71
N PHE A 33 -1.67 1.50 -10.60
CA PHE A 33 -1.70 0.09 -11.00
C PHE A 33 -1.48 -0.08 -12.51
N LEU A 34 -1.94 0.86 -13.35
CA LEU A 34 -1.66 0.83 -14.79
C LEU A 34 -0.18 1.12 -15.07
N ARG A 35 0.43 2.09 -14.37
CA ARG A 35 1.85 2.45 -14.56
C ARG A 35 2.82 1.33 -14.20
N PHE A 36 2.50 0.58 -13.14
CA PHE A 36 3.38 -0.46 -12.61
C PHE A 36 2.94 -1.89 -12.95
N GLY A 37 1.85 -2.04 -13.71
CA GLY A 37 1.32 -3.34 -14.13
C GLY A 37 0.85 -4.21 -12.95
N TRP A 38 0.23 -3.61 -11.95
CA TRP A 38 -0.31 -4.33 -10.79
C TRP A 38 -1.74 -4.78 -11.03
N ASP A 39 -2.13 -5.87 -10.37
CA ASP A 39 -3.54 -6.27 -10.33
C ASP A 39 -4.38 -5.17 -9.65
N SER A 40 -5.36 -4.66 -10.38
CA SER A 40 -6.17 -3.52 -9.94
C SER A 40 -6.95 -3.82 -8.66
N MET A 41 -7.59 -4.99 -8.58
CA MET A 41 -8.42 -5.40 -7.45
C MET A 41 -7.57 -5.54 -6.19
N THR A 42 -6.44 -6.24 -6.30
CA THR A 42 -5.48 -6.42 -5.21
C THR A 42 -4.95 -5.07 -4.70
N TYR A 43 -4.53 -4.19 -5.60
CA TYR A 43 -4.01 -2.88 -5.22
C TYR A 43 -5.08 -2.03 -4.50
N LEU A 44 -6.31 -2.01 -5.02
CA LEU A 44 -7.42 -1.29 -4.41
C LEU A 44 -7.76 -1.85 -3.03
N GLN A 45 -7.81 -3.18 -2.86
CA GLN A 45 -8.08 -3.77 -1.54
C GLN A 45 -7.03 -3.41 -0.49
N HIS A 46 -5.77 -3.26 -0.90
CA HIS A 46 -4.70 -2.80 -0.01
C HIS A 46 -4.83 -1.31 0.32
N GLU A 47 -5.12 -0.48 -0.69
CA GLU A 47 -5.19 0.97 -0.52
C GLU A 47 -6.47 1.44 0.20
N ASP A 48 -7.57 0.71 0.04
CA ASP A 48 -8.85 0.98 0.71
C ASP A 48 -8.94 0.32 2.10
N GLY A 49 -7.94 -0.49 2.49
CA GLY A 49 -7.88 -1.12 3.80
C GLY A 49 -8.82 -2.31 3.99
N PHE A 50 -9.20 -2.99 2.90
CA PHE A 50 -9.96 -4.25 2.98
C PHE A 50 -9.11 -5.40 3.51
N ARG A 51 -7.81 -5.40 3.20
CA ARG A 51 -6.86 -6.39 3.69
C ARG A 51 -5.45 -5.82 3.82
N MET A 52 -4.66 -6.44 4.68
CA MET A 52 -3.22 -6.16 4.79
C MET A 52 -2.47 -6.66 3.56
N PHE A 53 -1.28 -6.12 3.32
CA PHE A 53 -0.30 -6.62 2.37
C PHE A 53 0.93 -7.15 3.08
N ASP A 54 1.62 -8.12 2.47
CA ASP A 54 2.82 -8.73 3.03
C ASP A 54 4.10 -7.88 2.80
N ALA A 55 5.22 -8.36 3.34
CA ALA A 55 6.50 -7.67 3.23
C ALA A 55 7.03 -7.56 1.79
N GLU A 56 6.75 -8.55 0.94
CA GLU A 56 7.13 -8.51 -0.49
C GLU A 56 6.35 -7.43 -1.23
N THR A 57 5.04 -7.36 -1.00
CA THR A 57 4.18 -6.31 -1.54
C THR A 57 4.56 -4.94 -1.01
N ALA A 58 4.93 -4.84 0.27
CA ALA A 58 5.43 -3.59 0.85
C ALA A 58 6.73 -3.12 0.17
N TYR A 59 7.65 -4.04 -0.13
CA TYR A 59 8.87 -3.73 -0.89
C TYR A 59 8.56 -3.24 -2.30
N LYS A 60 7.63 -3.91 -2.99
CA LYS A 60 7.17 -3.53 -4.34
C LYS A 60 6.57 -2.13 -4.37
N TYR A 61 5.65 -1.81 -3.46
CA TYR A 61 5.03 -0.49 -3.38
C TYR A 61 6.02 0.58 -2.91
N GLY A 62 6.88 0.25 -1.93
CA GLY A 62 7.92 1.14 -1.41
C GLY A 62 8.87 1.60 -2.51
N ASN A 63 9.39 0.67 -3.31
CA ASN A 63 10.25 1.00 -4.45
C ASN A 63 9.54 1.85 -5.50
N ALA A 64 8.28 1.54 -5.81
CA ALA A 64 7.51 2.26 -6.82
C ALA A 64 7.20 3.71 -6.43
N PHE A 65 7.00 3.96 -5.13
CA PHE A 65 6.67 5.28 -4.60
C PHE A 65 7.83 5.97 -3.88
N ASN A 66 9.02 5.38 -3.93
CA ASN A 66 10.23 5.87 -3.28
C ASN A 66 10.07 6.15 -1.78
N VAL A 67 9.54 5.17 -1.05
CA VAL A 67 9.36 5.20 0.43
C VAL A 67 9.86 3.90 1.06
N SER A 68 10.21 3.94 2.35
CA SER A 68 10.61 2.73 3.10
C SER A 68 9.47 1.72 3.15
N ARG A 69 9.79 0.44 2.90
CA ARG A 69 8.83 -0.67 3.02
C ARG A 69 8.36 -0.84 4.47
N ASP A 70 9.25 -0.61 5.44
CA ASP A 70 8.97 -0.79 6.86
C ASP A 70 8.08 0.35 7.36
N TRP A 71 8.29 1.56 6.84
CA TRP A 71 7.38 2.67 7.03
C TRP A 71 6.00 2.36 6.43
N LEU A 72 5.95 1.85 5.21
CA LEU A 72 4.69 1.54 4.53
C LEU A 72 3.88 0.50 5.31
N LEU A 73 4.52 -0.60 5.69
CA LEU A 73 3.89 -1.76 6.32
C LEU A 73 3.58 -1.51 7.80
N LEU A 74 4.55 -1.00 8.56
CA LEU A 74 4.51 -0.95 10.03
C LEU A 74 4.50 0.47 10.59
N GLY A 75 4.78 1.50 9.78
CA GLY A 75 4.88 2.88 10.24
C GLY A 75 6.17 3.19 11.01
N LYS A 76 7.19 2.34 10.90
CA LYS A 76 8.51 2.52 11.51
C LYS A 76 9.42 3.34 10.59
N GLU A 77 10.28 4.18 11.16
CA GLU A 77 11.33 4.90 10.41
C GLU A 77 12.46 3.96 9.98
#